data_AF-A0A1M7ZYK3-F1
#
_entry.id   AF-A0A1M7ZYK3-F1
#
_cell.length_a   1.000
_cell.length_b   1.000
_cell.length_c   1.000
_cell.angle_alpha   90.00
_cell.angle_beta   90.00
_cell.angle_gamma   90.00
#
_symmetry.space_group_name_H-M   'P 1'
#
loop_
_entity.id
_entity.type
_entity.pdbx_description
1 polymer ?
#
loop_
_entity_poly.entity_id
_entity_poly.type
_entity_poly.pdbx_seq_one_letter_code
_entity_poly.pdbx_strand_id
1 'polypeptide(L)' 'MPYTVYILHSLTKDKYYIGYTADLNARIIRHNQKSKGFTGSTNDWVLEHRF' A
#
# COMPACT_ATOMS: atom_id res chain seq x y z
N MET A 1 10.37 12.65 -11.29
CA MET A 1 10.30 12.40 -9.83
C MET A 1 11.08 11.14 -9.51
N PRO A 2 11.83 11.08 -8.39
CA PRO A 2 12.40 9.82 -7.92
C PRO A 2 11.29 8.82 -7.60
N TYR A 3 11.50 7.56 -7.95
CA TYR A 3 10.63 6.46 -7.51
C TYR A 3 11.17 5.92 -6.18
N THR A 4 10.28 5.60 -5.25
CA THR A 4 10.63 4.95 -3.97
C THR A 4 10.02 3.55 -3.93
N VAL A 5 10.75 2.61 -3.33
CA VAL A 5 10.25 1.26 -3.02
C VAL A 5 9.66 1.30 -1.61
N TYR A 6 8.53 0.66 -1.39
CA TYR A 6 7.82 0.69 -0.12
C TYR A 6 7.26 -0.68 0.27
N ILE A 7 7.00 -0.83 1.56
CA ILE A 7 6.29 -1.97 2.16
C ILE A 7 5.07 -1.42 2.89
N LEU A 8 3.89 -1.91 2.56
CA LEU A 8 2.67 -1.69 3.33
C LEU A 8 2.31 -2.95 4.12
N HIS A 9 1.70 -2.79 5.28
CA HIS A 9 1.19 -3.87 6.11
C HIS A 9 -0.31 -3.67 6.36
N SER A 10 -1.09 -4.75 6.24
CA SER A 10 -2.50 -4.81 6.65
C SER A 10 -2.61 -5.75 7.84
N LEU A 11 -3.01 -5.21 9.00
CA LEU A 11 -3.20 -5.97 10.23
C LEU A 11 -4.37 -6.96 10.12
N THR A 12 -5.44 -6.56 9.44
CA THR A 12 -6.63 -7.38 9.21
C THR A 12 -6.32 -8.62 8.37
N LYS A 13 -5.42 -8.48 7.40
CA LYS A 13 -5.01 -9.60 6.53
C LYS A 13 -3.82 -10.38 7.06
N ASP A 14 -3.04 -9.78 7.97
CA ASP A 14 -1.70 -10.25 8.33
C ASP A 14 -0.84 -10.47 7.07
N LYS A 15 -0.78 -9.44 6.22
CA LYS A 15 -0.07 -9.46 4.92
C LYS A 15 0.70 -8.19 4.65
N TYR A 16 1.84 -8.39 4.00
CA TYR A 16 2.67 -7.32 3.46
C TYR A 16 2.46 -7.15 1.96
N TYR A 17 2.53 -5.91 1.48
CA TYR A 17 2.54 -5.55 0.07
C TYR A 17 3.81 -4.76 -0.22
N ILE A 18 4.59 -5.22 -1.19
CA ILE A 18 5.82 -4.55 -1.63
C ILE A 18 5.54 -3.91 -2.99
N GLY A 19 5.88 -2.64 -3.15
CA GLY A 19 5.69 -1.94 -4.40
C GLY A 19 6.65 -0.78 -4.58
N TYR A 20 6.51 -0.07 -5.69
CA TYR A 20 7.25 1.15 -5.95
C TYR A 20 6.33 2.20 -6.58
N THR A 21 6.63 3.48 -6.34
CA THR A 21 5.83 4.58 -6.88
C THR A 21 6.58 5.90 -6.89
N ALA A 22 6.15 6.81 -7.75
CA ALA A 22 6.58 8.21 -7.74
C ALA A 22 5.75 9.08 -6.78
N ASP A 23 4.62 8.57 -6.26
CA ASP A 23 3.74 9.26 -5.30
C ASP A 23 3.20 8.27 -4.25
N LEU A 24 3.85 8.26 -3.08
CA LEU A 24 3.54 7.36 -1.99
C LEU A 24 2.17 7.65 -1.35
N ASN A 25 1.79 8.92 -1.26
CA ASN A 25 0.52 9.33 -0.65
C ASN A 25 -0.67 8.87 -1.51
N ALA A 26 -0.63 9.15 -2.81
CA ALA A 26 -1.66 8.69 -3.75
C ALA A 26 -1.71 7.16 -3.83
N ARG A 27 -0.59 6.48 -3.58
CA ARG A 27 -0.54 5.02 -3.55
C ARG A 27 -1.22 4.44 -2.31
N ILE A 28 -0.95 4.95 -1.12
CA ILE A 28 -1.59 4.50 0.14
C ILE A 28 -3.11 4.73 0.06
N ILE A 29 -3.55 5.89 -0.43
CA ILE A 29 -4.98 6.19 -0.63
C ILE A 29 -5.64 5.13 -1.52
N ARG A 30 -5.02 4.77 -2.66
CA ARG A 30 -5.55 3.75 -3.58
C ARG A 30 -5.63 2.37 -2.95
N HIS A 31 -4.66 1.97 -2.12
CA HIS A 31 -4.70 0.67 -1.44
C HIS A 31 -5.85 0.57 -0.43
N ASN A 32 -6.24 1.70 0.17
CA ASN A 32 -7.33 1.77 1.15
C ASN A 32 -8.69 2.09 0.54
N GLN A 33 -8.79 2.16 -0.79
CA GLN A 33 -10.05 2.27 -1.51
C GLN A 33 -10.58 0.89 -1.90
N LYS A 34 -11.91 0.74 -1.82
CA LYS A 34 -12.59 -0.49 -2.22
C LYS A 34 -12.32 -0.78 -3.69
N SER A 35 -11.77 -1.95 -3.98
CA SER A 35 -11.54 -2.42 -5.34
C SER A 35 -11.63 -3.95 -5.40
N LYS A 36 -11.76 -4.52 -6.60
CA LYS A 36 -11.78 -5.99 -6.79
C LYS A 36 -10.39 -6.63 -6.71
N GLY A 37 -9.33 -5.85 -6.45
CA GLY A 37 -7.95 -6.32 -6.42
C GLY A 37 -7.52 -6.89 -5.05
N PHE A 38 -6.33 -7.49 -5.02
CA PHE A 38 -5.74 -8.12 -3.83
C PHE A 38 -5.81 -7.26 -2.55
N THR A 39 -5.56 -5.96 -2.68
CA THR A 39 -5.56 -5.04 -1.53
C THR A 39 -6.92 -4.41 -1.25
N GLY A 40 -7.86 -4.43 -2.20
CA GLY A 40 -9.11 -3.68 -2.13
C GLY A 40 -10.20 -4.24 -1.22
N SER A 41 -9.95 -5.38 -0.56
CA SER A 41 -10.90 -5.99 0.39
C SER A 41 -10.70 -5.51 1.84
N THR A 42 -9.68 -4.71 2.12
CA THR A 42 -9.45 -4.04 3.42
C THR A 42 -8.99 -2.61 3.19
N ASN A 43 -9.11 -1.76 4.21
CA ASN A 43 -8.77 -0.33 4.16
C ASN A 43 -7.79 0.08 5.28
N ASP A 44 -7.01 -0.88 5.76
CA ASP A 44 -6.07 -0.76 6.86
C ASP A 44 -4.60 -0.90 6.42
N TRP A 45 -4.32 -0.67 5.13
CA TRP A 45 -2.96 -0.68 4.62
C TRP A 45 -2.20 0.54 5.11
N VAL A 46 -1.18 0.31 5.94
CA VAL A 46 -0.32 1.35 6.52
C VAL A 46 1.10 1.17 6.01
N LEU A 47 1.82 2.28 5.85
CA LEU A 47 3.24 2.27 5.49
C LEU A 47 4.08 1.71 6.64
N GLU A 48 4.73 0.58 6.40
CA GLU A 48 5.65 -0.07 7.34
C GLU A 48 7.09 0.40 7.10
N HIS A 49 7.52 0.45 5.82
CA HIS A 49 8.89 0.80 5.46
C HIS A 49 8.98 1.43 4.06
N ARG A 50 10.04 2.22 3.81
CA ARG A 50 10.38 2.78 2.49
C ARG A 50 11.90 2.87 2.30
N PHE A 51 12.35 2.67 1.06
CA PHE A 51 13.73 2.77 0.59
C PHE A 51 13.93 3.99 -0.31
#